data_AF-A0A5P8W2X8-F1
#
_entry.id   AF-A0A5P8W2X8-F1
#
_cell.length_a   1.000
_cell.length_b   1.000
_cell.length_c   1.000
_cell.angle_alpha   90.00
_cell.angle_beta   90.00
_cell.angle_gamma   90.00
#
_symmetry.space_group_name_H-M   'P 1'
#
loop_
_entity.id
_entity.type
_entity.pdbx_description
1 polymer ?
#
loop_
_entity_poly.entity_id
_entity_poly.type
_entity_poly.pdbx_seq_one_letter_code
_entity_poly.pdbx_strand_id
1 'polypeptide(L)'
;MAILNISESEQVEKFHHLQLTLSDRWKTSESFDNNEADILIIPSLSLDQRELQKIEGCEHYEERLLFSLIRLQNPRTRLVYVTSVPLHPSIIDYYLQLLPGIPFSHARNRLLLLSTYDSSLKPLSQKILERPRLLKRIHQALRLDKSFMICYNSSHWEGELSVKLGVPLYAAAPDLQIWGTKSGSRKIFTESGVPHPDGSEKIWNHTDLAEATSDLWERQPTLKRVVVKLNEGISGEGNALLDFRPIENLAPSKGTHAERVAAISDRFLTMRFQAKKETWDNFSGRIPELGAIVEAFVEGEIKRSPSVQGRITPQGKVEILSTHDQILGGPDGQIYLGCSFPADERYRLQLQQLGLQVGRKLAEKGTLERFGVDFIAVDNGNGEWDIQAIEINLRKGGTTHPFMTLKLLTNGRYDLSTGLFYSQQGRPKYYIATDNLQKERYQGLLPNDLMDIIAHHRLHFDSGTETGTVFHLMGCLSQFGKLGLTSIGDSPQQAQDIYNKVVKVLDEETRSENRDLSAISDYSFPVAWDEYS
;
A
#
# COMPACT_ATOMS: atom_id res chain seq x y z
N MET A 1 -8.57 -22.14 30.96
CA MET A 1 -7.38 -21.28 31.12
C MET A 1 -6.14 -22.17 31.28
N ALA A 2 -5.03 -21.78 30.65
CA ALA A 2 -3.65 -22.22 30.89
C ALA A 2 -3.03 -23.45 30.15
N ILE A 3 -3.53 -23.87 28.98
CA ILE A 3 -2.75 -24.73 28.04
C ILE A 3 -2.59 -24.08 26.65
N LEU A 4 -3.33 -23.01 26.36
CA LEU A 4 -3.30 -22.33 25.06
C LEU A 4 -2.19 -21.28 24.86
N ASN A 5 -1.27 -21.04 25.80
CA ASN A 5 -0.40 -19.84 25.75
C ASN A 5 1.12 -20.06 25.75
N ILE A 6 1.62 -21.30 25.81
CA ILE A 6 3.08 -21.54 25.85
C ILE A 6 3.66 -21.61 24.43
N SER A 7 3.04 -22.38 23.51
CA SER A 7 3.59 -22.52 22.16
C SER A 7 3.49 -21.25 21.33
N GLU A 8 2.45 -20.44 21.52
CA GLU A 8 2.29 -19.15 20.84
C GLU A 8 3.31 -18.13 21.35
N SER A 9 3.54 -18.08 22.68
CA SER A 9 4.60 -17.26 23.28
C SER A 9 5.99 -17.67 22.78
N GLU A 10 6.30 -18.97 22.74
CA GLU A 10 7.58 -19.47 22.21
C GLU A 10 7.77 -19.12 20.72
N GLN A 11 6.69 -19.14 19.92
CA GLN A 11 6.75 -18.79 18.51
C GLN A 11 7.01 -17.29 18.30
N VAL A 12 6.36 -16.44 19.11
CA VAL A 12 6.61 -14.99 19.12
C VAL A 12 8.05 -14.69 19.55
N GLU A 13 8.57 -15.35 20.58
CA GLU A 13 9.97 -15.20 21.00
C GLU A 13 10.96 -15.64 19.91
N LYS A 14 10.71 -16.78 19.25
CA LYS A 14 11.53 -17.26 18.12
C LYS A 14 11.52 -16.26 16.96
N PHE A 15 10.35 -15.68 16.65
CA PHE A 15 10.22 -14.66 15.63
C PHE A 15 11.06 -13.42 15.97
N HIS A 16 10.91 -12.89 17.19
CA HIS A 16 11.66 -11.71 17.65
C HIS A 16 13.16 -11.96 17.65
N HIS A 17 13.61 -13.12 18.14
CA HIS A 17 15.03 -13.49 18.12
C HIS A 17 15.58 -13.51 16.68
N LEU A 18 14.82 -14.09 15.75
CA LEU A 18 15.19 -14.12 14.35
C LEU A 18 15.22 -12.70 13.76
N GLN A 19 14.22 -11.85 14.03
CA GLN A 19 14.15 -10.48 13.54
C GLN A 19 15.33 -9.61 14.04
N LEU A 20 15.81 -9.82 15.27
CA LEU A 20 16.98 -9.10 15.81
C LEU A 20 18.25 -9.32 14.97
N THR A 21 18.38 -10.48 14.32
CA THR A 21 19.52 -10.78 13.44
C THR A 21 19.60 -9.90 12.19
N LEU A 22 18.53 -9.13 11.88
CA LEU A 22 18.57 -8.13 10.81
C LEU A 22 19.59 -7.03 11.10
N SER A 23 19.81 -6.68 12.37
CA SER A 23 20.76 -5.65 12.77
C SER A 23 22.21 -6.03 12.40
N ASP A 24 22.59 -7.29 12.59
CA ASP A 24 23.92 -7.82 12.22
C ASP A 24 24.17 -7.81 10.72
N ARG A 25 23.08 -7.99 9.95
CA ARG A 25 23.09 -7.99 8.48
C ARG A 25 23.10 -6.57 7.90
N TRP A 26 22.89 -5.56 8.74
CA TRP A 26 22.63 -4.17 8.34
C TRP A 26 23.60 -3.19 8.97
N LYS A 27 24.80 -3.06 8.40
CA LYS A 27 25.83 -2.16 8.96
C LYS A 27 25.56 -0.67 8.67
N THR A 28 24.97 -0.31 7.53
CA THR A 28 24.55 1.07 7.18
C THR A 28 23.33 1.10 6.26
N SER A 29 22.62 2.24 6.17
CA SER A 29 21.43 2.40 5.30
C SER A 29 21.75 2.36 3.80
N GLU A 30 22.92 2.86 3.38
CA GLU A 30 23.43 2.81 1.99
C GLU A 30 23.94 1.41 1.59
N SER A 31 24.31 0.60 2.58
CA SER A 31 24.80 -0.77 2.40
C SER A 31 23.68 -1.74 2.05
N PHE A 32 22.41 -1.44 2.35
CA PHE A 32 21.32 -2.40 2.17
C PHE A 32 21.07 -2.80 0.71
N ASP A 33 20.97 -1.82 -0.19
CA ASP A 33 20.66 -2.09 -1.60
C ASP A 33 21.91 -2.65 -2.34
N ASN A 34 23.11 -2.49 -1.75
CA ASN A 34 24.40 -2.84 -2.36
C ASN A 34 25.09 -4.08 -1.74
N ASN A 35 24.54 -4.65 -0.66
CA ASN A 35 25.11 -5.84 -0.01
C ASN A 35 24.84 -7.12 -0.79
N GLU A 36 25.63 -8.15 -0.49
CA GLU A 36 25.34 -9.50 -0.92
C GLU A 36 24.18 -10.05 -0.08
N ALA A 37 23.07 -10.40 -0.73
CA ALA A 37 21.87 -10.89 -0.05
C ALA A 37 21.06 -11.85 -0.93
N ASP A 38 20.39 -12.78 -0.28
CA ASP A 38 19.28 -13.53 -0.86
C ASP A 38 17.98 -12.92 -0.33
N ILE A 39 17.08 -12.47 -1.21
CA ILE A 39 15.82 -11.85 -0.79
C ILE A 39 14.69 -12.82 -1.15
N LEU A 40 13.96 -13.26 -0.13
CA LEU A 40 12.73 -14.02 -0.30
C LEU A 40 11.55 -13.04 -0.37
N ILE A 41 10.90 -12.96 -1.53
CA ILE A 41 9.74 -12.10 -1.74
C ILE A 41 8.48 -12.94 -1.61
N ILE A 42 7.70 -12.65 -0.57
CA ILE A 42 6.41 -13.26 -0.29
C ILE A 42 5.34 -12.17 -0.40
N PRO A 43 4.78 -11.91 -1.59
CA PRO A 43 3.77 -10.88 -1.82
C PRO A 43 2.37 -11.33 -1.31
N SER A 44 2.32 -11.97 -0.15
CA SER A 44 1.11 -12.48 0.49
C SER A 44 0.15 -11.37 0.87
N LEU A 45 -1.13 -11.56 0.54
CA LEU A 45 -2.24 -10.69 0.91
C LEU A 45 -2.98 -11.27 2.13
N SER A 46 -2.30 -11.29 3.28
CA SER A 46 -2.86 -11.71 4.57
C SER A 46 -3.72 -10.60 5.19
N LEU A 47 -4.83 -10.27 4.51
CA LEU A 47 -5.80 -9.26 4.91
C LEU A 47 -7.20 -9.91 5.03
N ASP A 48 -8.16 -9.15 5.57
CA ASP A 48 -9.56 -9.58 5.65
C ASP A 48 -10.08 -9.93 4.24
N GLN A 49 -10.50 -11.18 4.07
CA GLN A 49 -10.94 -11.73 2.80
C GLN A 49 -12.25 -11.10 2.31
N ARG A 50 -13.12 -10.64 3.22
CA ARG A 50 -14.36 -9.92 2.88
C ARG A 50 -14.03 -8.57 2.24
N GLU A 51 -12.96 -7.92 2.68
CA GLU A 51 -12.49 -6.66 2.09
C GLU A 51 -11.78 -6.91 0.75
N LEU A 52 -10.94 -7.93 0.65
CA LEU A 52 -10.26 -8.26 -0.62
C LEU A 52 -11.24 -8.59 -1.75
N GLN A 53 -12.34 -9.29 -1.46
CA GLN A 53 -13.38 -9.62 -2.43
C GLN A 53 -14.10 -8.39 -3.02
N LYS A 54 -14.02 -7.23 -2.37
CA LYS A 54 -14.58 -5.97 -2.88
C LYS A 54 -13.68 -5.33 -3.94
N ILE A 55 -12.43 -5.79 -4.08
CA ILE A 55 -11.41 -5.20 -4.94
C ILE A 55 -11.23 -6.05 -6.20
N GLU A 56 -11.61 -5.50 -7.36
CA GLU A 56 -11.40 -6.15 -8.65
C GLU A 56 -9.91 -6.29 -8.99
N GLY A 57 -9.53 -7.49 -9.43
CA GLY A 57 -8.15 -7.87 -9.78
C GLY A 57 -7.21 -8.07 -8.59
N CYS A 58 -7.74 -8.26 -7.37
CA CYS A 58 -6.90 -8.49 -6.19
C CYS A 58 -6.02 -9.74 -6.30
N GLU A 59 -6.41 -10.75 -7.08
CA GLU A 59 -5.60 -11.96 -7.33
C GLU A 59 -4.25 -11.66 -8.01
N HIS A 60 -4.14 -10.53 -8.71
CA HIS A 60 -2.90 -10.10 -9.38
C HIS A 60 -2.06 -9.17 -8.51
N TYR A 61 -2.48 -8.82 -7.29
CA TYR A 61 -1.72 -7.91 -6.43
C TYR A 61 -0.37 -8.49 -6.00
N GLU A 62 -0.15 -9.78 -6.21
CA GLU A 62 1.19 -10.36 -6.10
C GLU A 62 2.19 -9.72 -7.06
N GLU A 63 1.75 -9.09 -8.16
CA GLU A 63 2.61 -8.37 -9.12
C GLU A 63 3.12 -7.01 -8.60
N ARG A 64 2.46 -6.39 -7.60
CA ARG A 64 2.86 -5.07 -7.07
C ARG A 64 4.24 -5.08 -6.37
N LEU A 65 4.83 -6.24 -6.03
CA LEU A 65 6.19 -6.35 -5.47
C LEU A 65 7.22 -6.66 -6.55
N LEU A 66 6.83 -6.72 -7.84
CA LEU A 66 7.76 -6.97 -8.93
C LEU A 66 8.79 -5.85 -9.10
N PHE A 67 8.57 -4.65 -8.57
CA PHE A 67 9.64 -3.64 -8.44
C PHE A 67 10.88 -4.19 -7.69
N SER A 68 10.72 -5.22 -6.85
CA SER A 68 11.83 -5.87 -6.15
C SER A 68 12.82 -6.52 -7.11
N LEU A 69 12.39 -6.89 -8.33
CA LEU A 69 13.29 -7.42 -9.37
C LEU A 69 14.35 -6.38 -9.77
N ILE A 70 14.07 -5.08 -9.61
CA ILE A 70 15.01 -4.00 -9.89
C ILE A 70 16.27 -4.13 -9.02
N ARG A 71 16.16 -4.75 -7.84
CA ARG A 71 17.30 -5.04 -6.95
C ARG A 71 18.33 -5.99 -7.56
N LEU A 72 17.98 -6.73 -8.60
CA LEU A 72 18.94 -7.53 -9.37
C LEU A 72 19.98 -6.67 -10.09
N GLN A 73 19.80 -5.34 -10.17
CA GLN A 73 20.87 -4.43 -10.58
C GLN A 73 22.14 -4.57 -9.71
N ASN A 74 22.00 -4.98 -8.45
CA ASN A 74 23.16 -5.39 -7.67
C ASN A 74 23.56 -6.82 -8.06
N PRO A 75 24.76 -7.06 -8.63
CA PRO A 75 25.18 -8.37 -9.11
C PRO A 75 25.33 -9.42 -7.98
N ARG A 76 25.40 -8.97 -6.71
CA ARG A 76 25.53 -9.83 -5.53
C ARG A 76 24.19 -10.18 -4.88
N THR A 77 23.08 -9.67 -5.42
CA THR A 77 21.72 -9.98 -4.94
C THR A 77 21.14 -11.17 -5.70
N ARG A 78 20.49 -12.09 -4.98
CA ARG A 78 19.67 -13.16 -5.56
C ARG A 78 18.24 -13.03 -5.03
N LEU A 79 17.26 -13.31 -5.87
CA LEU A 79 15.85 -13.21 -5.50
C LEU A 79 15.16 -14.57 -5.61
N VAL A 80 14.37 -14.91 -4.61
CA VAL A 80 13.38 -16.00 -4.67
C VAL A 80 12.00 -15.35 -4.58
N TYR A 81 11.27 -15.37 -5.68
CA TYR A 81 9.92 -14.80 -5.75
C TYR A 81 8.90 -15.94 -5.76
N VAL A 82 7.98 -15.93 -4.79
CA VAL A 82 6.95 -16.96 -4.70
C VAL A 82 5.59 -16.35 -5.03
N THR A 83 4.78 -17.04 -5.81
CA THR A 83 3.41 -16.63 -6.15
C THR A 83 2.39 -17.73 -5.95
N SER A 84 1.12 -17.34 -5.88
CA SER A 84 -0.04 -18.22 -5.86
C SER A 84 -0.15 -18.98 -7.17
N VAL A 85 -0.07 -18.26 -8.30
CA VAL A 85 -0.12 -18.79 -9.67
C VAL A 85 1.12 -18.31 -10.45
N PRO A 86 1.60 -19.08 -11.46
CA PRO A 86 2.74 -18.65 -12.27
C PRO A 86 2.50 -17.29 -12.93
N LEU A 87 3.50 -16.40 -12.88
CA LEU A 87 3.48 -15.12 -13.58
C LEU A 87 3.73 -15.33 -15.07
N HIS A 88 3.08 -14.52 -15.91
CA HIS A 88 3.31 -14.56 -17.36
C HIS A 88 4.77 -14.21 -17.69
N PRO A 89 5.48 -14.98 -18.54
CA PRO A 89 6.90 -14.73 -18.84
C PRO A 89 7.21 -13.30 -19.30
N SER A 90 6.38 -12.72 -20.18
CA SER A 90 6.58 -11.35 -20.68
C SER A 90 6.55 -10.29 -19.58
N ILE A 91 5.83 -10.53 -18.48
CA ILE A 91 5.83 -9.62 -17.32
C ILE A 91 7.20 -9.65 -16.63
N ILE A 92 7.79 -10.83 -16.46
CA ILE A 92 9.13 -10.96 -15.89
C ILE A 92 10.17 -10.32 -16.80
N ASP A 93 10.06 -10.59 -18.11
CA ASP A 93 10.99 -10.08 -19.09
C ASP A 93 10.97 -8.55 -19.14
N TYR A 94 9.78 -7.95 -19.07
CA TYR A 94 9.60 -6.51 -18.95
C TYR A 94 10.38 -5.94 -17.75
N TYR A 95 10.22 -6.48 -16.55
CA TYR A 95 10.93 -5.97 -15.36
C TYR A 95 12.45 -6.14 -15.44
N LEU A 96 12.91 -7.25 -16.03
CA LEU A 96 14.35 -7.49 -16.20
C LEU A 96 14.97 -6.60 -17.29
N GLN A 97 14.20 -6.18 -18.29
CA GLN A 97 14.64 -5.20 -19.30
C GLN A 97 14.77 -3.77 -18.73
N LEU A 98 14.08 -3.45 -17.64
CA LEU A 98 14.21 -2.15 -16.97
C LEU A 98 15.56 -1.96 -16.26
N LEU A 99 16.35 -3.02 -16.06
CA LEU A 99 17.58 -2.98 -15.26
C LEU A 99 18.69 -2.21 -15.98
N PRO A 100 19.08 -1.01 -15.49
CA PRO A 100 20.11 -0.24 -16.18
C PRO A 100 21.49 -0.86 -15.92
N GLY A 101 22.24 -1.10 -17.00
CA GLY A 101 23.64 -1.50 -16.95
C GLY A 101 23.90 -2.99 -16.64
N ILE A 102 22.88 -3.85 -16.61
CA ILE A 102 23.05 -5.30 -16.45
C ILE A 102 22.40 -6.05 -17.63
N PRO A 103 23.11 -6.97 -18.30
CA PRO A 103 22.48 -7.80 -19.32
C PRO A 103 21.40 -8.68 -18.68
N PHE A 104 20.24 -8.74 -19.35
CA PHE A 104 19.07 -9.51 -18.93
C PHE A 104 19.40 -10.93 -18.44
N SER A 105 20.25 -11.66 -19.17
CA SER A 105 20.64 -13.04 -18.84
C SER A 105 21.31 -13.18 -17.47
N HIS A 106 22.13 -12.20 -17.07
CA HIS A 106 22.81 -12.21 -15.77
C HIS A 106 21.84 -11.96 -14.61
N ALA A 107 20.82 -11.13 -14.81
CA ALA A 107 19.76 -10.93 -13.81
C ALA A 107 18.86 -12.16 -13.71
N ARG A 108 18.48 -12.75 -14.86
CA ARG A 108 17.65 -13.95 -14.93
C ARG A 108 18.26 -15.13 -14.18
N ASN A 109 19.57 -15.36 -14.29
CA ASN A 109 20.29 -16.43 -13.59
C ASN A 109 20.27 -16.32 -12.06
N ARG A 110 19.92 -15.15 -11.51
CA ARG A 110 19.84 -14.90 -10.06
C ARG A 110 18.40 -14.77 -9.55
N LEU A 111 17.41 -15.01 -10.42
CA LEU A 111 15.99 -14.96 -10.10
C LEU A 111 15.40 -16.38 -10.13
N LEU A 112 14.99 -16.87 -8.96
CA LEU A 112 14.20 -18.10 -8.83
C LEU A 112 12.72 -17.74 -8.68
N LEU A 113 11.88 -18.23 -9.58
CA LEU A 113 10.43 -18.08 -9.52
C LEU A 113 9.81 -19.41 -9.06
N LEU A 114 8.99 -19.38 -8.02
CA LEU A 114 8.26 -20.53 -7.52
C LEU A 114 6.77 -20.20 -7.46
N SER A 115 5.91 -21.20 -7.69
CA SER A 115 4.47 -21.04 -7.59
C SER A 115 3.85 -22.16 -6.75
N THR A 116 2.77 -21.83 -6.04
CA THR A 116 1.97 -22.81 -5.29
C THR A 116 0.93 -23.54 -6.15
N TYR A 117 0.66 -23.02 -7.36
CA TYR A 117 -0.39 -23.47 -8.28
C TYR A 117 -1.78 -23.50 -7.63
N ASP A 118 -2.12 -22.43 -6.91
CA ASP A 118 -3.33 -22.34 -6.11
C ASP A 118 -3.94 -20.95 -6.22
N SER A 119 -5.02 -20.85 -6.99
CA SER A 119 -5.77 -19.62 -7.24
C SER A 119 -6.82 -19.30 -6.17
N SER A 120 -6.89 -20.07 -5.07
CA SER A 120 -7.80 -19.73 -3.97
C SER A 120 -7.43 -18.39 -3.33
N LEU A 121 -8.38 -17.77 -2.62
CA LEU A 121 -8.15 -16.50 -1.92
C LEU A 121 -7.32 -16.65 -0.63
N LYS A 122 -6.86 -17.86 -0.28
CA LYS A 122 -5.99 -18.05 0.90
C LYS A 122 -4.74 -17.16 0.79
N PRO A 123 -4.23 -16.60 1.90
CA PRO A 123 -2.95 -15.91 1.89
C PRO A 123 -1.83 -16.80 1.35
N LEU A 124 -0.93 -16.24 0.53
CA LEU A 124 0.18 -16.97 -0.06
C LEU A 124 1.07 -17.64 1.01
N SER A 125 1.31 -16.96 2.12
CA SER A 125 2.09 -17.53 3.24
C SER A 125 1.44 -18.81 3.77
N GLN A 126 0.11 -18.83 3.93
CA GLN A 126 -0.62 -20.04 4.31
C GLN A 126 -0.47 -21.14 3.26
N LYS A 127 -0.61 -20.81 1.97
CA LYS A 127 -0.43 -21.76 0.86
C LYS A 127 0.96 -22.42 0.90
N ILE A 128 2.01 -21.66 1.23
CA ILE A 128 3.38 -22.18 1.36
C ILE A 128 3.52 -23.09 2.59
N LEU A 129 2.97 -22.67 3.73
CA LEU A 129 2.99 -23.43 4.99
C LEU A 129 2.30 -24.80 4.86
N GLU A 130 1.24 -24.88 4.07
CA GLU A 130 0.52 -26.12 3.74
C GLU A 130 1.32 -27.06 2.80
N ARG A 131 2.48 -26.64 2.27
CA ARG A 131 3.28 -27.37 1.27
C ARG A 131 4.72 -27.66 1.74
N PRO A 132 4.95 -28.72 2.56
CA PRO A 132 6.28 -29.02 3.11
C PRO A 132 7.40 -29.18 2.09
N ARG A 133 7.10 -29.74 0.91
CA ARG A 133 8.08 -29.88 -0.19
C ARG A 133 8.48 -28.52 -0.78
N LEU A 134 7.54 -27.59 -0.90
CA LEU A 134 7.83 -26.22 -1.37
C LEU A 134 8.65 -25.47 -0.32
N LEU A 135 8.29 -25.57 0.96
CA LEU A 135 9.05 -24.99 2.06
C LEU A 135 10.51 -25.48 2.07
N LYS A 136 10.73 -26.79 1.89
CA LYS A 136 12.07 -27.36 1.74
C LYS A 136 12.84 -26.80 0.54
N ARG A 137 12.18 -26.64 -0.61
CA ARG A 137 12.81 -26.07 -1.82
C ARG A 137 13.21 -24.61 -1.62
N ILE A 138 12.34 -23.80 -1.01
CA ILE A 138 12.64 -22.40 -0.67
C ILE A 138 13.86 -22.35 0.26
N HIS A 139 13.85 -23.14 1.34
CA HIS A 139 14.94 -23.19 2.29
C HIS A 139 16.28 -23.60 1.63
N GLN A 140 16.27 -24.60 0.75
CA GLN A 140 17.47 -25.05 0.02
C GLN A 140 18.02 -24.02 -0.97
N ALA A 141 17.17 -23.13 -1.51
CA ALA A 141 17.59 -22.10 -2.44
C ALA A 141 18.30 -20.92 -1.75
N LEU A 142 18.10 -20.75 -0.44
CA LEU A 142 18.51 -19.59 0.36
C LEU A 142 19.80 -19.85 1.15
N ARG A 143 20.68 -18.85 1.21
CA ARG A 143 21.83 -18.80 2.12
C ARG A 143 21.39 -18.11 3.42
N LEU A 144 20.97 -18.88 4.41
CA LEU A 144 20.21 -18.37 5.57
C LEU A 144 20.90 -17.21 6.32
N ASP A 145 22.22 -17.23 6.41
CA ASP A 145 23.07 -16.19 7.00
C ASP A 145 23.03 -14.87 6.22
N LYS A 146 22.68 -14.91 4.94
CA LYS A 146 22.56 -13.76 4.02
C LYS A 146 21.12 -13.51 3.55
N SER A 147 20.13 -14.21 4.11
CA SER A 147 18.76 -14.22 3.57
C SER A 147 17.77 -13.44 4.41
N PHE A 148 16.98 -12.54 3.83
CA PHE A 148 15.84 -11.96 4.55
C PHE A 148 14.57 -12.05 3.71
N MET A 149 13.43 -12.02 4.39
CA MET A 149 12.11 -12.08 3.77
C MET A 149 11.48 -10.70 3.75
N ILE A 150 10.78 -10.38 2.65
CA ILE A 150 9.91 -9.19 2.55
C ILE A 150 8.50 -9.60 2.16
N CYS A 151 7.52 -8.84 2.66
CA CYS A 151 6.10 -9.03 2.37
C CYS A 151 5.36 -7.70 2.21
N TYR A 152 4.08 -7.76 1.81
CA TYR A 152 3.17 -6.61 1.87
C TYR A 152 2.77 -6.27 3.29
N ASN A 153 2.15 -7.24 3.95
CA ASN A 153 1.62 -7.16 5.29
C ASN A 153 2.24 -8.26 6.15
N SER A 154 2.40 -8.00 7.44
CA SER A 154 3.03 -8.91 8.38
C SER A 154 1.97 -9.39 9.37
N SER A 155 1.31 -10.50 9.02
CA SER A 155 0.35 -11.17 9.90
C SER A 155 0.99 -12.38 10.59
N HIS A 156 0.20 -13.11 11.39
CA HIS A 156 0.60 -14.39 11.96
C HIS A 156 1.20 -15.35 10.90
N TRP A 157 0.64 -15.38 9.69
CA TRP A 157 1.12 -16.28 8.62
C TRP A 157 2.54 -15.97 8.16
N GLU A 158 2.88 -14.69 8.01
CA GLU A 158 4.24 -14.27 7.64
C GLU A 158 5.22 -14.54 8.79
N GLY A 159 4.78 -14.36 10.04
CA GLY A 159 5.55 -14.72 11.23
C GLY A 159 5.86 -16.21 11.32
N GLU A 160 4.85 -17.08 11.15
CA GLU A 160 5.02 -18.53 11.13
C GLU A 160 5.95 -18.98 9.99
N LEU A 161 5.78 -18.43 8.79
CA LEU A 161 6.62 -18.75 7.64
C LEU A 161 8.08 -18.35 7.89
N SER A 162 8.32 -17.18 8.47
CA SER A 162 9.65 -16.70 8.87
C SER A 162 10.33 -17.69 9.81
N VAL A 163 9.63 -18.11 10.88
CA VAL A 163 10.15 -19.06 11.88
C VAL A 163 10.41 -20.43 11.26
N LYS A 164 9.49 -20.98 10.45
CA LYS A 164 9.68 -22.30 9.82
C LYS A 164 10.81 -22.34 8.80
N LEU A 165 11.08 -21.23 8.10
CA LEU A 165 12.18 -21.12 7.16
C LEU A 165 13.52 -20.80 7.84
N GLY A 166 13.51 -20.24 9.06
CA GLY A 166 14.71 -19.70 9.70
C GLY A 166 15.24 -18.44 9.00
N VAL A 167 14.35 -17.65 8.39
CA VAL A 167 14.69 -16.45 7.60
C VAL A 167 14.03 -15.23 8.24
N PRO A 168 14.78 -14.20 8.67
CA PRO A 168 14.19 -13.02 9.31
C PRO A 168 13.28 -12.24 8.38
N LEU A 169 12.13 -11.84 8.92
CA LEU A 169 11.17 -10.99 8.23
C LEU A 169 11.51 -9.51 8.43
N TYR A 170 11.78 -8.81 7.33
CA TYR A 170 11.96 -7.37 7.29
C TYR A 170 10.62 -6.65 7.05
N ALA A 171 9.84 -6.56 8.13
CA ALA A 171 8.56 -5.86 8.25
C ALA A 171 8.26 -5.60 9.74
N ALA A 172 7.25 -4.80 10.05
CA ALA A 172 6.76 -4.69 11.43
C ALA A 172 6.32 -6.08 11.94
N ALA A 173 6.67 -6.42 13.19
CA ALA A 173 6.29 -7.70 13.78
C ALA A 173 4.75 -7.88 13.85
N PRO A 174 4.21 -9.10 13.72
CA PRO A 174 2.75 -9.32 13.73
C PRO A 174 2.03 -8.79 14.97
N ASP A 175 2.65 -8.91 16.14
CA ASP A 175 2.15 -8.40 17.42
C ASP A 175 2.15 -6.86 17.52
N LEU A 176 2.93 -6.18 16.68
CA LEU A 176 2.99 -4.72 16.59
C LEU A 176 1.97 -4.14 15.60
N GLN A 177 1.24 -4.96 14.86
CA GLN A 177 0.20 -4.49 13.92
C GLN A 177 -0.92 -3.72 14.62
N ILE A 178 -1.08 -3.89 15.94
CA ILE A 178 -2.03 -3.12 16.75
C ILE A 178 -1.86 -1.61 16.58
N TRP A 179 -0.63 -1.13 16.35
CA TRP A 179 -0.34 0.30 16.15
C TRP A 179 -0.78 0.85 14.80
N GLY A 180 -1.09 -0.03 13.83
CA GLY A 180 -1.71 0.33 12.55
C GLY A 180 -3.25 0.28 12.56
N THR A 181 -3.88 -0.16 13.66
CA THR A 181 -5.34 -0.10 13.81
C THR A 181 -5.78 1.36 14.01
N LYS A 182 -7.07 1.67 13.82
CA LYS A 182 -7.56 3.05 14.00
C LYS A 182 -7.33 3.54 15.44
N SER A 183 -7.66 2.73 16.44
CA SER A 183 -7.41 3.07 17.85
C SER A 183 -5.92 3.13 18.20
N GLY A 184 -5.11 2.21 17.68
CA GLY A 184 -3.66 2.22 17.87
C GLY A 184 -2.99 3.45 17.26
N SER A 185 -3.43 3.85 16.07
CA SER A 185 -2.98 5.07 15.38
C SER A 185 -3.22 6.30 16.23
N ARG A 186 -4.44 6.47 16.76
CA ARG A 186 -4.81 7.60 17.64
C ARG A 186 -3.95 7.66 18.90
N LYS A 187 -3.66 6.51 19.50
CA LYS A 187 -2.75 6.42 20.65
C LYS A 187 -1.33 6.90 20.29
N ILE A 188 -0.79 6.46 19.15
CA ILE A 188 0.52 6.93 18.68
C ILE A 188 0.49 8.43 18.38
N PHE A 189 -0.55 8.96 17.73
CA PHE A 189 -0.68 10.39 17.46
C PHE A 189 -0.65 11.21 18.76
N THR A 190 -1.44 10.80 19.76
CA THR A 190 -1.45 11.39 21.10
C THR A 190 -0.06 11.35 21.75
N GLU A 191 0.58 10.17 21.79
CA GLU A 191 1.92 10.00 22.37
C GLU A 191 3.01 10.79 21.61
N SER A 192 2.81 11.07 20.32
CA SER A 192 3.74 11.85 19.48
C SER A 192 3.47 13.36 19.48
N GLY A 193 2.36 13.81 20.06
CA GLY A 193 1.93 15.21 20.00
C GLY A 193 1.53 15.68 18.59
N VAL A 194 1.09 14.75 17.73
CA VAL A 194 0.66 15.05 16.36
C VAL A 194 -0.84 15.37 16.36
N PRO A 195 -1.27 16.50 15.75
CA PRO A 195 -2.68 16.85 15.64
C PRO A 195 -3.46 15.75 14.94
N HIS A 196 -4.61 15.38 15.50
CA HIS A 196 -5.55 14.43 14.94
C HIS A 196 -6.97 14.76 15.45
N PRO A 197 -8.04 14.38 14.73
CA PRO A 197 -9.40 14.73 15.13
C PRO A 197 -9.74 14.18 16.52
N ASP A 198 -10.53 14.92 17.30
CA ASP A 198 -11.11 14.40 18.55
C ASP A 198 -11.99 13.17 18.23
N GLY A 199 -12.03 12.21 19.13
CA GLY A 199 -12.70 10.94 18.92
C GLY A 199 -12.64 10.04 20.14
N SER A 200 -13.26 8.87 20.01
CA SER A 200 -13.39 7.89 21.08
C SER A 200 -12.17 6.97 21.18
N GLU A 201 -12.10 6.24 22.31
CA GLU A 201 -11.36 4.99 22.37
C GLU A 201 -12.06 3.89 21.55
N LYS A 202 -11.51 2.67 21.59
CA LYS A 202 -12.06 1.51 20.89
C LYS A 202 -13.33 0.99 21.60
N ILE A 203 -14.39 0.81 20.82
CA ILE A 203 -15.74 0.43 21.27
C ILE A 203 -16.13 -0.92 20.65
N TRP A 204 -16.89 -1.74 21.39
CA TRP A 204 -17.19 -3.13 21.01
C TRP A 204 -18.68 -3.44 20.78
N ASN A 205 -19.56 -2.46 20.99
CA ASN A 205 -20.99 -2.61 20.72
C ASN A 205 -21.61 -1.28 20.26
N HIS A 206 -22.81 -1.36 19.69
CA HIS A 206 -23.48 -0.18 19.13
C HIS A 206 -24.05 0.77 20.19
N THR A 207 -24.40 0.27 21.38
CA THR A 207 -24.91 1.10 22.47
C THR A 207 -23.84 2.07 22.94
N ASP A 208 -22.66 1.56 23.29
CA ASP A 208 -21.51 2.35 23.70
C ASP A 208 -21.02 3.26 22.55
N LEU A 209 -21.24 2.86 21.29
CA LEU A 209 -20.92 3.71 20.14
C LEU A 209 -21.83 4.95 20.08
N ALA A 210 -23.12 4.80 20.38
CA ALA A 210 -24.04 5.93 20.43
C ALA A 210 -23.70 6.86 21.61
N GLU A 211 -23.38 6.30 22.76
CA GLU A 211 -22.90 7.03 23.95
C GLU A 211 -21.65 7.86 23.62
N ALA A 212 -20.60 7.23 23.10
CA ALA A 212 -19.36 7.92 22.75
C ALA A 212 -19.55 8.97 21.64
N THR A 213 -20.48 8.75 20.71
CA THR A 213 -20.83 9.72 19.67
C THR A 213 -21.54 10.94 20.27
N SER A 214 -22.42 10.72 21.26
CA SER A 214 -23.08 11.79 22.02
C SER A 214 -22.05 12.59 22.82
N ASP A 215 -21.16 11.92 23.55
CA ASP A 215 -20.07 12.55 24.32
C ASP A 215 -19.17 13.41 23.43
N LEU A 216 -18.84 12.92 22.23
CA LEU A 216 -18.05 13.68 21.26
C LEU A 216 -18.81 14.94 20.79
N TRP A 217 -20.11 14.82 20.52
CA TRP A 217 -20.91 15.97 20.13
C TRP A 217 -21.03 17.00 21.27
N GLU A 218 -21.10 16.55 22.53
CA GLU A 218 -21.10 17.43 23.71
C GLU A 218 -19.79 18.17 23.90
N ARG A 219 -18.63 17.52 23.66
CA ARG A 219 -17.33 18.18 23.67
C ARG A 219 -17.19 19.19 22.54
N GLN A 220 -17.86 18.98 21.40
CA GLN A 220 -17.83 19.88 20.25
C GLN A 220 -19.24 20.17 19.70
N PRO A 221 -20.01 21.07 20.35
CA PRO A 221 -21.41 21.32 19.99
C PRO A 221 -21.65 21.82 18.56
N THR A 222 -20.61 22.36 17.91
CA THR A 222 -20.65 22.87 16.53
C THR A 222 -20.39 21.79 15.47
N LEU A 223 -20.12 20.54 15.87
CA LEU A 223 -19.92 19.45 14.91
C LEU A 223 -21.16 19.26 14.05
N LYS A 224 -20.94 19.19 12.74
CA LYS A 224 -21.99 18.86 11.75
C LYS A 224 -22.07 17.36 11.51
N ARG A 225 -20.92 16.68 11.58
CA ARG A 225 -20.75 15.29 11.19
C ARG A 225 -19.68 14.62 12.02
N VAL A 226 -19.80 13.30 12.14
CA VAL A 226 -18.76 12.41 12.63
C VAL A 226 -18.52 11.29 11.61
N VAL A 227 -17.36 10.66 11.72
CA VAL A 227 -17.06 9.42 11.00
C VAL A 227 -16.91 8.28 12.00
N VAL A 228 -17.71 7.23 11.82
CA VAL A 228 -17.56 5.95 12.49
C VAL A 228 -16.64 5.08 11.65
N LYS A 229 -15.65 4.46 12.26
CA LYS A 229 -14.67 3.61 11.57
C LYS A 229 -14.55 2.27 12.28
N LEU A 230 -14.63 1.18 11.53
CA LEU A 230 -14.18 -0.12 12.03
C LEU A 230 -12.68 -0.03 12.35
N ASN A 231 -12.28 -0.59 13.48
CA ASN A 231 -10.92 -0.44 14.01
C ASN A 231 -9.86 -1.08 13.10
N GLU A 232 -10.27 -2.09 12.34
CA GLU A 232 -9.47 -2.76 11.31
C GLU A 232 -10.24 -2.69 10.00
N GLY A 233 -9.82 -1.81 9.09
CA GLY A 233 -10.46 -1.60 7.79
C GLY A 233 -9.48 -0.96 6.82
N ILE A 234 -9.65 -1.21 5.53
CA ILE A 234 -8.70 -0.80 4.48
C ILE A 234 -9.44 0.06 3.44
N SER A 235 -8.72 0.99 2.81
CA SER A 235 -9.24 1.80 1.68
C SER A 235 -10.52 2.60 1.97
N GLY A 236 -10.78 2.90 3.25
CA GLY A 236 -11.98 3.63 3.68
C GLY A 236 -13.29 2.84 3.62
N GLU A 237 -13.27 1.55 3.26
CA GLU A 237 -14.48 0.73 3.14
C GLU A 237 -15.19 0.50 4.49
N GLY A 238 -14.41 0.51 5.59
CA GLY A 238 -14.91 0.44 6.96
C GLY A 238 -15.33 1.79 7.57
N ASN A 239 -15.53 2.84 6.77
CA ASN A 239 -15.96 4.15 7.24
C ASN A 239 -17.46 4.39 6.96
N ALA A 240 -18.14 5.00 7.93
CA ALA A 240 -19.53 5.44 7.81
C ALA A 240 -19.68 6.87 8.35
N LEU A 241 -20.35 7.74 7.59
CA LEU A 241 -20.58 9.12 8.00
C LEU A 241 -21.96 9.25 8.66
N LEU A 242 -21.97 9.88 9.83
CA LEU A 242 -23.20 10.27 10.52
C LEU A 242 -23.32 11.79 10.52
N ASP A 243 -24.47 12.29 10.06
CA ASP A 243 -24.79 13.71 9.97
C ASP A 243 -25.74 14.11 11.10
N PHE A 244 -25.33 15.11 11.88
CA PHE A 244 -26.08 15.64 13.01
C PHE A 244 -27.14 16.67 12.61
N ARG A 245 -27.05 17.29 11.42
CA ARG A 245 -27.99 18.35 10.99
C ARG A 245 -29.47 17.91 11.05
N PRO A 246 -29.84 16.67 10.68
CA PRO A 246 -31.22 16.20 10.81
C PRO A 246 -31.73 16.07 12.26
N ILE A 247 -30.83 16.05 13.25
CA ILE A 247 -31.16 15.97 14.68
C ILE A 247 -30.65 17.21 15.46
N GLU A 248 -30.43 18.33 14.79
CA GLU A 248 -29.88 19.56 15.39
C GLU A 248 -30.75 20.11 16.55
N ASN A 249 -32.04 19.78 16.57
CA ASN A 249 -32.94 20.07 17.69
C ASN A 249 -32.52 19.39 19.00
N LEU A 250 -31.65 18.36 18.94
CA LEU A 250 -31.08 17.66 20.10
C LEU A 250 -29.63 18.06 20.39
N ALA A 251 -29.08 19.04 19.66
CA ALA A 251 -27.72 19.52 19.88
C ALA A 251 -27.43 19.83 21.36
N PRO A 252 -26.17 19.80 21.81
CA PRO A 252 -25.83 20.16 23.19
C PRO A 252 -26.42 21.52 23.53
N SER A 253 -27.11 21.62 24.67
CA SER A 253 -28.02 22.71 25.14
C SER A 253 -29.49 22.66 24.74
N LYS A 254 -29.91 21.84 23.76
CA LYS A 254 -31.31 21.77 23.28
C LYS A 254 -32.06 20.49 23.65
N GLY A 255 -31.36 19.37 23.78
CA GLY A 255 -31.93 18.08 24.20
C GLY A 255 -31.20 17.49 25.42
N THR A 256 -31.78 16.49 26.06
CA THR A 256 -31.10 15.70 27.09
C THR A 256 -30.09 14.73 26.46
N HIS A 257 -29.13 14.26 27.27
CA HIS A 257 -28.14 13.29 26.82
C HIS A 257 -28.79 11.98 26.34
N ALA A 258 -29.75 11.45 27.10
CA ALA A 258 -30.47 10.23 26.74
C ALA A 258 -31.24 10.36 25.41
N GLU A 259 -31.88 11.51 25.16
CA GLU A 259 -32.56 11.76 23.87
C GLU A 259 -31.57 11.82 22.70
N ARG A 260 -30.37 12.42 22.91
CA ARG A 260 -29.30 12.41 21.89
C ARG A 260 -28.84 11.00 21.58
N VAL A 261 -28.51 10.21 22.60
CA VAL A 261 -28.02 8.83 22.42
C VAL A 261 -29.04 7.98 21.66
N ALA A 262 -30.32 8.06 22.04
CA ALA A 262 -31.39 7.36 21.33
C ALA A 262 -31.48 7.79 19.86
N ALA A 263 -31.48 9.09 19.58
CA ALA A 263 -31.54 9.60 18.22
C ALA A 263 -30.30 9.23 17.38
N ILE A 264 -29.12 9.21 17.97
CA ILE A 264 -27.88 8.77 17.30
C ILE A 264 -27.97 7.28 16.96
N SER A 265 -28.42 6.45 17.91
CA SER A 265 -28.59 5.01 17.70
C SER A 265 -29.57 4.72 16.54
N ASP A 266 -30.70 5.42 16.48
CA ASP A 266 -31.67 5.27 15.38
C ASP A 266 -31.07 5.67 14.02
N ARG A 267 -30.17 6.66 14.03
CA ARG A 267 -29.52 7.17 12.81
C ARG A 267 -28.46 6.24 12.25
N PHE A 268 -27.93 5.29 13.03
CA PHE A 268 -26.96 4.30 12.55
C PHE A 268 -27.46 3.49 11.35
N LEU A 269 -28.76 3.19 11.30
CA LEU A 269 -29.43 2.53 10.18
C LEU A 269 -29.34 3.30 8.85
N THR A 270 -29.15 4.62 8.93
CA THR A 270 -29.17 5.55 7.78
C THR A 270 -27.85 6.28 7.58
N MET A 271 -26.78 5.82 8.23
CA MET A 271 -25.44 6.36 7.99
C MET A 271 -25.02 6.19 6.53
N ARG A 272 -24.19 7.11 6.06
CA ARG A 272 -23.64 7.06 4.71
C ARG A 272 -22.37 6.21 4.71
N PHE A 273 -22.52 4.92 4.40
CA PHE A 273 -21.41 3.99 4.23
C PHE A 273 -20.63 4.29 2.96
N GLN A 274 -19.30 4.19 3.03
CA GLN A 274 -18.43 4.50 1.90
C GLN A 274 -18.30 3.33 0.90
N ALA A 275 -18.43 2.09 1.38
CA ALA A 275 -18.49 0.92 0.52
C ALA A 275 -19.90 0.76 -0.10
N LYS A 276 -19.98 0.60 -1.43
CA LYS A 276 -21.23 0.64 -2.21
C LYS A 276 -22.32 -0.35 -1.76
N LYS A 277 -21.92 -1.49 -1.18
CA LYS A 277 -22.83 -2.58 -0.77
C LYS A 277 -22.90 -2.75 0.74
N GLU A 278 -22.33 -1.82 1.49
CA GLU A 278 -22.25 -1.90 2.94
C GLU A 278 -23.57 -1.44 3.58
N THR A 279 -23.99 -2.15 4.63
CA THR A 279 -25.23 -1.88 5.37
C THR A 279 -24.95 -1.82 6.85
N TRP A 280 -25.86 -1.23 7.63
CA TRP A 280 -25.71 -1.22 9.08
C TRP A 280 -25.64 -2.64 9.67
N ASP A 281 -26.43 -3.58 9.16
CA ASP A 281 -26.43 -4.95 9.68
C ASP A 281 -25.06 -5.62 9.52
N ASN A 282 -24.44 -5.47 8.33
CA ASN A 282 -23.11 -6.01 8.10
C ASN A 282 -22.03 -5.23 8.88
N PHE A 283 -22.12 -3.90 8.91
CA PHE A 283 -21.17 -3.05 9.63
C PHE A 283 -21.19 -3.32 11.14
N SER A 284 -22.39 -3.31 11.75
CA SER A 284 -22.59 -3.52 13.18
C SER A 284 -22.26 -4.95 13.61
N GLY A 285 -22.50 -5.95 12.75
CA GLY A 285 -22.09 -7.33 12.96
C GLY A 285 -20.56 -7.49 13.12
N ARG A 286 -19.76 -6.55 12.59
CA ARG A 286 -18.30 -6.55 12.72
C ARG A 286 -17.78 -5.80 13.94
N ILE A 287 -18.59 -4.99 14.61
CA ILE A 287 -18.14 -4.22 15.78
C ILE A 287 -17.68 -5.15 16.92
N PRO A 288 -18.38 -6.25 17.25
CA PRO A 288 -17.90 -7.19 18.26
C PRO A 288 -16.60 -7.93 17.87
N GLU A 289 -16.33 -8.08 16.57
CA GLU A 289 -15.15 -8.77 16.04
C GLU A 289 -13.92 -7.86 16.02
N LEU A 290 -14.07 -6.63 15.51
CA LEU A 290 -12.96 -5.72 15.21
C LEU A 290 -12.87 -4.55 16.19
N GLY A 291 -14.00 -4.16 16.77
CA GLY A 291 -14.20 -2.87 17.41
C GLY A 291 -14.44 -1.74 16.41
N ALA A 292 -14.89 -0.60 16.92
CA ALA A 292 -15.07 0.63 16.17
C ALA A 292 -14.56 1.84 16.95
N ILE A 293 -14.35 2.94 16.25
CA ILE A 293 -14.14 4.27 16.83
C ILE A 293 -15.10 5.26 16.18
N VAL A 294 -15.39 6.36 16.88
CA VAL A 294 -16.02 7.55 16.30
C VAL A 294 -15.08 8.73 16.44
N GLU A 295 -14.94 9.54 15.40
CA GLU A 295 -14.15 10.77 15.45
C GLU A 295 -14.82 11.92 14.70
N ALA A 296 -14.43 13.14 15.05
CA ALA A 296 -14.89 14.37 14.44
C ALA A 296 -14.57 14.35 12.94
N PHE A 297 -15.56 14.66 12.11
CA PHE A 297 -15.30 14.80 10.69
C PHE A 297 -14.60 16.14 10.41
N VAL A 298 -13.42 16.08 9.78
CA VAL A 298 -12.67 17.29 9.42
C VAL A 298 -13.37 18.02 8.26
N GLU A 299 -13.97 19.15 8.60
CA GLU A 299 -14.66 20.07 7.68
C GLU A 299 -13.65 20.95 6.92
N GLY A 300 -14.05 21.48 5.77
CA GLY A 300 -13.23 22.39 4.96
C GLY A 300 -13.67 22.46 3.51
N GLU A 301 -13.70 23.66 2.93
CA GLU A 301 -14.05 23.87 1.51
C GLU A 301 -12.93 23.37 0.59
N ILE A 302 -11.69 23.76 0.88
CA ILE A 302 -10.49 23.29 0.19
C ILE A 302 -9.80 22.27 1.10
N LYS A 303 -10.03 20.99 0.79
CA LYS A 303 -9.48 19.86 1.52
C LYS A 303 -8.65 18.96 0.61
N ARG A 304 -7.55 18.41 1.15
CA ARG A 304 -6.67 17.42 0.52
C ARG A 304 -6.40 16.28 1.48
N SER A 305 -5.95 15.15 0.94
CA SER A 305 -5.65 13.95 1.71
C SER A 305 -4.20 13.53 1.48
N PRO A 306 -3.21 14.27 2.00
CA PRO A 306 -1.83 13.91 1.79
C PRO A 306 -1.38 12.76 2.69
N SER A 307 -0.23 12.18 2.37
CA SER A 307 0.41 11.16 3.19
C SER A 307 1.92 11.35 3.26
N VAL A 308 2.54 10.79 4.29
CA VAL A 308 4.00 10.64 4.41
C VAL A 308 4.33 9.17 4.54
N GLN A 309 5.43 8.77 3.93
CA GLN A 309 5.98 7.43 4.02
C GLN A 309 7.34 7.50 4.70
N GLY A 310 7.51 6.70 5.74
CA GLY A 310 8.77 6.55 6.44
C GLY A 310 9.22 5.10 6.50
N ARG A 311 10.44 4.94 7.03
CA ARG A 311 11.04 3.65 7.33
C ARG A 311 11.76 3.69 8.66
N ILE A 312 11.64 2.61 9.43
CA ILE A 312 12.43 2.37 10.64
C ILE A 312 13.44 1.27 10.33
N THR A 313 14.73 1.56 10.50
CA THR A 313 15.80 0.58 10.24
C THR A 313 15.91 -0.43 11.38
N PRO A 314 16.60 -1.57 11.19
CA PRO A 314 16.90 -2.51 12.28
C PRO A 314 17.64 -1.90 13.48
N GLN A 315 18.23 -0.71 13.33
CA GLN A 315 18.88 0.06 14.39
C GLN A 315 17.94 1.07 15.07
N GLY A 316 16.65 1.06 14.74
CA GLY A 316 15.66 2.01 15.28
C GLY A 316 15.76 3.42 14.67
N LYS A 317 16.55 3.63 13.61
CA LYS A 317 16.63 4.93 12.95
C LYS A 317 15.40 5.16 12.09
N VAL A 318 14.75 6.31 12.28
CA VAL A 318 13.60 6.76 11.48
C VAL A 318 14.10 7.56 10.29
N GLU A 319 13.62 7.23 9.09
CA GLU A 319 13.92 7.91 7.83
C GLU A 319 12.63 8.22 7.09
N ILE A 320 12.42 9.48 6.70
CA ILE A 320 11.34 9.83 5.78
C ILE A 320 11.79 9.55 4.35
N LEU A 321 10.89 8.93 3.59
CA LEU A 321 11.17 8.44 2.24
C LEU A 321 10.45 9.28 1.19
N SER A 322 9.21 9.68 1.44
CA SER A 322 8.42 10.46 0.49
C SER A 322 7.19 11.08 1.13
N THR A 323 6.67 12.13 0.52
CA THR A 323 5.34 12.68 0.77
C THR A 323 4.51 12.61 -0.51
N HIS A 324 3.19 12.46 -0.37
CA HIS A 324 2.28 12.30 -1.49
C HIS A 324 1.00 13.07 -1.30
N ASP A 325 0.40 13.50 -2.40
CA ASP A 325 -1.01 13.84 -2.45
C ASP A 325 -1.80 12.68 -3.03
N GLN A 326 -2.84 12.25 -2.33
CA GLN A 326 -3.71 11.19 -2.81
C GLN A 326 -4.69 11.75 -3.86
N ILE A 327 -4.79 11.04 -4.97
CA ILE A 327 -5.81 11.26 -6.00
C ILE A 327 -7.01 10.43 -5.58
N LEU A 328 -8.07 11.11 -5.13
CA LEU A 328 -9.29 10.47 -4.64
C LEU A 328 -10.44 10.63 -5.62
N GLY A 329 -11.35 9.65 -5.63
CA GLY A 329 -12.59 9.69 -6.40
C GLY A 329 -13.73 8.94 -5.71
N GLY A 330 -14.70 8.49 -6.51
CA GLY A 330 -15.95 7.93 -6.00
C GLY A 330 -16.94 9.01 -5.56
N PRO A 331 -18.16 8.61 -5.11
CA PRO A 331 -19.27 9.53 -4.85
C PRO A 331 -18.97 10.63 -3.81
N ASP A 332 -18.11 10.33 -2.84
CA ASP A 332 -17.75 11.23 -1.74
C ASP A 332 -16.27 11.67 -1.78
N GLY A 333 -15.52 11.33 -2.85
CA GLY A 333 -14.10 11.67 -2.96
C GLY A 333 -13.21 11.00 -1.91
N GLN A 334 -13.52 9.75 -1.51
CA GLN A 334 -12.80 9.00 -0.47
C GLN A 334 -12.12 7.73 -0.99
N ILE A 335 -12.36 7.35 -2.25
CA ILE A 335 -11.76 6.14 -2.83
C ILE A 335 -10.38 6.50 -3.40
N TYR A 336 -9.34 5.80 -2.95
CA TYR A 336 -7.98 5.98 -3.46
C TYR A 336 -7.86 5.50 -4.91
N LEU A 337 -7.57 6.43 -5.82
CA LEU A 337 -7.33 6.14 -7.24
C LEU A 337 -5.84 6.12 -7.58
N GLY A 338 -5.02 6.86 -6.84
CA GLY A 338 -3.60 7.00 -7.12
C GLY A 338 -2.97 8.08 -6.26
N CYS A 339 -1.77 8.51 -6.64
CA CYS A 339 -1.07 9.60 -5.96
C CYS A 339 -0.21 10.42 -6.91
N SER A 340 0.07 11.65 -6.50
CA SER A 340 1.16 12.47 -7.03
C SER A 340 2.29 12.57 -6.02
N PHE A 341 3.52 12.61 -6.52
CA PHE A 341 4.73 12.82 -5.73
C PHE A 341 5.57 13.97 -6.29
N PRO A 342 6.15 14.82 -5.43
CA PRO A 342 5.92 14.89 -3.98
C PRO A 342 4.55 15.51 -3.66
N ALA A 343 4.18 15.55 -2.39
CA ALA A 343 3.07 16.36 -1.93
C ALA A 343 3.32 17.86 -2.21
N ASP A 344 2.24 18.65 -2.21
CA ASP A 344 2.26 20.09 -2.43
C ASP A 344 3.30 20.81 -1.55
N GLU A 345 4.02 21.76 -2.15
CA GLU A 345 5.11 22.50 -1.49
C GLU A 345 4.65 23.28 -0.25
N ARG A 346 3.37 23.66 -0.19
CA ARG A 346 2.80 24.44 0.92
C ARG A 346 2.77 23.68 2.24
N TYR A 347 2.75 22.33 2.22
CA TYR A 347 2.68 21.52 3.44
C TYR A 347 3.62 20.32 3.47
N ARG A 348 4.32 19.96 2.38
CA ARG A 348 5.16 18.75 2.36
C ARG A 348 6.25 18.71 3.43
N LEU A 349 6.83 19.84 3.82
CA LEU A 349 7.83 19.86 4.89
C LEU A 349 7.19 19.62 6.27
N GLN A 350 6.00 20.17 6.50
CA GLN A 350 5.23 19.92 7.72
C GLN A 350 4.83 18.45 7.84
N LEU A 351 4.39 17.82 6.73
CA LEU A 351 4.11 16.38 6.70
C LEU A 351 5.33 15.52 7.08
N GLN A 352 6.52 15.89 6.58
CA GLN A 352 7.76 15.18 6.95
C GLN A 352 8.02 15.27 8.45
N GLN A 353 7.86 16.47 9.03
CA GLN A 353 8.09 16.68 10.46
C GLN A 353 7.10 15.89 11.32
N LEU A 354 5.81 15.91 10.98
CA LEU A 354 4.78 15.10 11.66
C LEU A 354 5.07 13.60 11.51
N GLY A 355 5.44 13.17 10.29
CA GLY A 355 5.86 11.79 10.03
C GLY A 355 7.06 11.34 10.84
N LEU A 356 8.04 12.23 11.07
CA LEU A 356 9.21 11.95 11.93
C LEU A 356 8.79 11.77 13.39
N GLN A 357 7.87 12.58 13.89
CA GLN A 357 7.36 12.46 15.28
C GLN A 357 6.65 11.12 15.47
N VAL A 358 5.75 10.76 14.56
CA VAL A 358 5.08 9.44 14.56
C VAL A 358 6.09 8.32 14.47
N GLY A 359 7.02 8.39 13.51
CA GLY A 359 8.03 7.36 13.29
C GLY A 359 8.93 7.12 14.50
N ARG A 360 9.29 8.18 15.25
CA ARG A 360 10.07 8.05 16.49
C ARG A 360 9.29 7.28 17.55
N LYS A 361 8.01 7.60 17.71
CA LYS A 361 7.16 6.91 18.69
C LYS A 361 6.93 5.44 18.31
N LEU A 362 6.75 5.16 17.02
CA LEU A 362 6.66 3.80 16.47
C LEU A 362 7.97 3.02 16.68
N ALA A 363 9.13 3.65 16.48
CA ALA A 363 10.44 3.03 16.73
C ALA A 363 10.64 2.68 18.21
N GLU A 364 10.14 3.51 19.16
CA GLU A 364 10.13 3.18 20.59
C GLU A 364 9.28 1.93 20.91
N LYS A 365 8.25 1.64 20.10
CA LYS A 365 7.46 0.39 20.21
C LYS A 365 8.14 -0.81 19.55
N GLY A 366 9.30 -0.63 18.91
CA GLY A 366 10.02 -1.68 18.21
C GLY A 366 9.52 -1.98 16.79
N THR A 367 8.69 -1.11 16.19
CA THR A 367 8.25 -1.34 14.81
C THR A 367 9.42 -1.21 13.83
N LEU A 368 9.29 -1.89 12.68
CA LEU A 368 10.37 -2.04 11.72
C LEU A 368 9.88 -1.84 10.29
N GLU A 369 10.77 -1.41 9.42
CA GLU A 369 10.54 -1.22 7.99
C GLU A 369 9.49 -0.13 7.75
N ARG A 370 8.47 -0.35 6.92
CA ARG A 370 7.60 0.71 6.41
C ARG A 370 6.55 1.14 7.43
N PHE A 371 6.36 2.45 7.50
CA PHE A 371 5.12 3.04 7.99
C PHE A 371 4.66 4.14 7.03
N GLY A 372 3.35 4.28 6.87
CA GLY A 372 2.72 5.43 6.24
C GLY A 372 1.84 6.16 7.25
N VAL A 373 1.74 7.48 7.15
CA VAL A 373 0.76 8.27 7.90
C VAL A 373 -0.08 9.05 6.92
N ASP A 374 -1.39 8.85 7.00
CA ASP A 374 -2.38 9.56 6.18
C ASP A 374 -2.92 10.76 6.98
N PHE A 375 -3.08 11.89 6.28
CA PHE A 375 -3.55 13.14 6.86
C PHE A 375 -4.73 13.68 6.07
N ILE A 376 -5.48 14.57 6.72
CA ILE A 376 -6.31 15.56 6.04
C ILE A 376 -5.63 16.91 6.19
N ALA A 377 -5.52 17.65 5.09
CA ALA A 377 -5.02 19.02 5.06
C ALA A 377 -6.15 19.95 4.60
N VAL A 378 -6.47 20.96 5.40
CA VAL A 378 -7.52 21.97 5.12
C VAL A 378 -6.87 23.33 4.99
N ASP A 379 -7.18 24.04 3.90
CA ASP A 379 -6.77 25.43 3.71
C ASP A 379 -7.68 26.33 4.57
N ASN A 380 -7.06 27.08 5.49
CA ASN A 380 -7.79 28.02 6.35
C ASN A 380 -8.08 29.38 5.67
N GLY A 381 -7.68 29.54 4.40
CA GLY A 381 -7.91 30.77 3.62
C GLY A 381 -6.95 31.92 3.94
N ASN A 382 -6.05 31.73 4.91
CA ASN A 382 -4.99 32.67 5.29
C ASN A 382 -3.60 32.24 4.79
N GLY A 383 -3.53 31.21 3.95
CA GLY A 383 -2.28 30.60 3.49
C GLY A 383 -1.70 29.53 4.41
N GLU A 384 -2.33 29.28 5.56
CA GLU A 384 -1.97 28.19 6.47
C GLU A 384 -2.85 26.96 6.23
N TRP A 385 -2.23 25.79 6.36
CA TRP A 385 -2.92 24.51 6.24
C TRP A 385 -3.04 23.85 7.62
N ASP A 386 -4.27 23.57 8.05
CA ASP A 386 -4.52 22.70 9.20
C ASP A 386 -4.33 21.24 8.77
N ILE A 387 -3.40 20.53 9.42
CA ILE A 387 -3.00 19.16 9.07
C ILE A 387 -3.32 18.23 10.24
N GLN A 388 -4.26 17.32 10.01
CA GLN A 388 -4.76 16.38 11.01
C GLN A 388 -4.44 14.94 10.58
N ALA A 389 -3.71 14.19 11.39
CA ALA A 389 -3.40 12.78 11.14
C ALA A 389 -4.64 11.91 11.34
N ILE A 390 -4.82 10.91 10.48
CA ILE A 390 -6.02 10.09 10.42
C ILE A 390 -5.72 8.61 10.63
N GLU A 391 -4.61 8.11 10.09
CA GLU A 391 -4.30 6.68 10.07
C GLU A 391 -2.81 6.40 9.93
N ILE A 392 -2.34 5.35 10.63
CA ILE A 392 -1.01 4.77 10.43
C ILE A 392 -1.16 3.44 9.69
N ASN A 393 -0.35 3.25 8.64
CA ASN A 393 -0.26 1.99 7.90
C ASN A 393 1.09 1.33 8.17
N LEU A 394 1.14 0.19 8.87
CA LEU A 394 2.36 -0.59 9.14
C LEU A 394 2.64 -1.68 8.10
N ARG A 395 2.50 -1.31 6.83
CA ARG A 395 2.62 -2.22 5.68
C ARG A 395 3.06 -1.46 4.43
N LYS A 396 3.43 -2.20 3.39
CA LYS A 396 3.67 -1.61 2.06
C LYS A 396 2.34 -1.22 1.42
N GLY A 397 2.06 0.09 1.36
CA GLY A 397 0.85 0.66 0.74
C GLY A 397 1.00 0.99 -0.75
N GLY A 398 -0.06 1.56 -1.35
CA GLY A 398 -0.09 1.95 -2.78
C GLY A 398 0.98 2.97 -3.18
N THR A 399 1.51 3.73 -2.22
CA THR A 399 2.62 4.68 -2.43
C THR A 399 4.00 4.05 -2.28
N THR A 400 4.10 2.78 -1.87
CA THR A 400 5.41 2.10 -1.70
C THR A 400 6.01 1.69 -3.04
N HIS A 401 5.22 1.02 -3.88
CA HIS A 401 5.68 0.57 -5.18
C HIS A 401 6.18 1.73 -6.08
N PRO A 402 5.46 2.87 -6.26
CA PRO A 402 5.91 3.90 -7.19
C PRO A 402 7.18 4.58 -6.69
N PHE A 403 7.29 4.81 -5.37
CA PHE A 403 8.50 5.38 -4.78
C PHE A 403 9.70 4.42 -4.92
N MET A 404 9.49 3.12 -4.66
CA MET A 404 10.58 2.15 -4.80
C MET A 404 11.02 1.96 -6.25
N THR A 405 10.08 1.97 -7.20
CA THR A 405 10.38 1.96 -8.63
C THR A 405 11.23 3.17 -9.01
N LEU A 406 10.81 4.38 -8.65
CA LEU A 406 11.59 5.61 -8.89
C LEU A 406 12.98 5.48 -8.27
N LYS A 407 13.06 5.11 -6.99
CA LYS A 407 14.32 5.05 -6.24
C LYS A 407 15.30 4.06 -6.87
N LEU A 408 14.84 2.85 -7.19
CA LEU A 408 15.72 1.80 -7.67
C LEU A 408 16.16 2.04 -9.13
N LEU A 409 15.29 2.55 -10.00
CA LEU A 409 15.66 2.80 -11.40
C LEU A 409 16.61 3.99 -11.58
N THR A 410 16.49 5.01 -10.73
CA THR A 410 17.29 6.23 -10.83
C THR A 410 18.46 6.27 -9.85
N ASN A 411 18.54 5.29 -8.95
CA ASN A 411 19.46 5.23 -7.81
C ASN A 411 19.60 6.57 -7.06
N GLY A 412 18.49 7.32 -7.02
CA GLY A 412 18.42 8.68 -6.50
C GLY A 412 18.22 8.75 -4.99
N ARG A 413 18.11 9.98 -4.49
CA ARG A 413 17.98 10.29 -3.06
C ARG A 413 16.88 11.30 -2.79
N TYR A 414 16.22 11.11 -1.64
CA TYR A 414 15.27 12.08 -1.10
C TYR A 414 16.01 13.12 -0.26
N ASP A 415 15.74 14.40 -0.51
CA ASP A 415 16.31 15.53 0.21
C ASP A 415 15.30 16.07 1.22
N LEU A 416 15.59 15.88 2.52
CA LEU A 416 14.72 16.30 3.62
C LEU A 416 14.58 17.82 3.74
N SER A 417 15.55 18.60 3.25
CA SER A 417 15.50 20.06 3.35
C SER A 417 14.49 20.67 2.39
N THR A 418 14.32 20.05 1.22
CA THR A 418 13.40 20.51 0.17
C THR A 418 12.13 19.67 0.10
N GLY A 419 12.16 18.41 0.55
CA GLY A 419 11.09 17.42 0.35
C GLY A 419 11.02 16.88 -1.08
N LEU A 420 12.06 17.08 -1.88
CA LEU A 420 12.16 16.63 -3.27
C LEU A 420 13.02 15.35 -3.38
N PHE A 421 12.79 14.60 -4.45
CA PHE A 421 13.67 13.48 -4.83
C PHE A 421 14.54 13.88 -6.01
N TYR A 422 15.83 13.58 -5.93
CA TYR A 422 16.79 13.84 -6.99
C TYR A 422 17.39 12.54 -7.50
N SER A 423 17.42 12.35 -8.82
CA SER A 423 18.15 11.24 -9.42
C SER A 423 19.66 11.37 -9.23
N GLN A 424 20.44 10.35 -9.60
CA GLN A 424 21.91 10.46 -9.54
C GLN A 424 22.46 11.58 -10.41
N GLN A 425 21.75 11.95 -11.47
CA GLN A 425 22.12 13.08 -12.34
C GLN A 425 21.79 14.44 -11.72
N GLY A 426 21.24 14.48 -10.50
CA GLY A 426 20.87 15.71 -9.80
C GLY A 426 19.58 16.36 -10.31
N ARG A 427 18.78 15.67 -11.13
CA ARG A 427 17.49 16.18 -11.63
C ARG A 427 16.37 15.86 -10.64
N PRO A 428 15.48 16.82 -10.33
CA PRO A 428 14.32 16.52 -9.51
C PRO A 428 13.40 15.56 -10.27
N LYS A 429 12.80 14.60 -9.55
CA LYS A 429 11.87 13.64 -10.15
C LYS A 429 10.50 13.73 -9.48
N TYR A 430 9.49 13.64 -10.31
CA TYR A 430 8.07 13.71 -9.97
C TYR A 430 7.37 12.49 -10.56
N TYR A 431 6.24 12.08 -9.99
CA TYR A 431 5.39 11.10 -10.66
C TYR A 431 3.91 11.26 -10.36
N ILE A 432 3.12 10.75 -11.30
CA ILE A 432 1.73 10.34 -11.09
C ILE A 432 1.71 8.80 -11.11
N ALA A 433 1.09 8.19 -10.10
CA ALA A 433 1.00 6.74 -10.01
C ALA A 433 -0.43 6.29 -9.69
N THR A 434 -0.84 5.18 -10.28
CA THR A 434 -2.15 4.56 -10.04
C THR A 434 -2.05 3.05 -10.14
N ASP A 435 -2.89 2.36 -9.37
CA ASP A 435 -3.14 0.92 -9.49
C ASP A 435 -4.53 0.65 -10.07
N ASN A 436 -5.24 1.70 -10.47
CA ASN A 436 -6.66 1.73 -10.78
C ASN A 436 -6.92 2.47 -12.10
N LEU A 437 -5.98 2.49 -13.04
CA LEU A 437 -6.32 2.86 -14.41
C LEU A 437 -7.18 1.72 -14.96
N GLN A 438 -8.50 1.92 -14.91
CA GLN A 438 -9.46 0.87 -15.21
C GLN A 438 -10.59 1.38 -16.10
N LYS A 439 -10.78 0.73 -17.25
CA LYS A 439 -11.91 0.98 -18.16
C LYS A 439 -12.36 -0.34 -18.78
N GLU A 440 -13.67 -0.51 -18.92
CA GLU A 440 -14.27 -1.71 -19.55
C GLU A 440 -13.69 -1.97 -20.96
N ARG A 441 -13.45 -0.91 -21.74
CA ARG A 441 -12.85 -1.01 -23.09
C ARG A 441 -11.43 -1.59 -23.12
N TYR A 442 -10.71 -1.61 -22.00
CA TYR A 442 -9.37 -2.21 -21.94
C TYR A 442 -9.42 -3.73 -21.75
N GLN A 443 -10.59 -4.29 -21.39
CA GLN A 443 -10.76 -5.74 -21.27
C GLN A 443 -10.49 -6.43 -22.60
N GLY A 444 -9.86 -7.60 -22.53
CA GLY A 444 -9.40 -8.37 -23.67
C GLY A 444 -7.94 -8.15 -24.04
N LEU A 445 -7.36 -6.98 -23.76
CA LEU A 445 -5.94 -6.72 -24.02
C LEU A 445 -5.05 -7.70 -23.24
N LEU A 446 -4.24 -8.46 -23.96
CA LEU A 446 -3.28 -9.39 -23.38
C LEU A 446 -2.01 -8.66 -22.94
N PRO A 447 -1.22 -9.22 -22.02
CA PRO A 447 0.08 -8.65 -21.66
C PRO A 447 1.01 -8.42 -22.86
N ASN A 448 0.95 -9.26 -23.89
CA ASN A 448 1.76 -9.07 -25.11
C ASN A 448 1.25 -7.90 -25.96
N ASP A 449 -0.06 -7.73 -26.12
CA ASP A 449 -0.64 -6.58 -26.82
C ASP A 449 -0.20 -5.27 -26.14
N LEU A 450 -0.19 -5.26 -24.80
CA LEU A 450 0.33 -4.12 -24.05
C LEU A 450 1.81 -3.84 -24.37
N MET A 451 2.66 -4.87 -24.51
CA MET A 451 4.06 -4.68 -24.88
C MET A 451 4.21 -4.06 -26.27
N ASP A 452 3.41 -4.52 -27.24
CA ASP A 452 3.40 -3.98 -28.60
C ASP A 452 2.97 -2.51 -28.61
N ILE A 453 1.91 -2.17 -27.87
CA ILE A 453 1.44 -0.78 -27.69
C ILE A 453 2.54 0.08 -27.05
N ILE A 454 3.20 -0.41 -25.99
CA ILE A 454 4.28 0.31 -25.30
C ILE A 454 5.45 0.58 -26.25
N ALA A 455 5.82 -0.40 -27.08
CA ALA A 455 6.92 -0.30 -28.03
C ALA A 455 6.56 0.67 -29.17
N HIS A 456 5.40 0.49 -29.80
CA HIS A 456 4.93 1.28 -30.94
C HIS A 456 4.80 2.77 -30.57
N HIS A 457 4.16 3.07 -29.43
CA HIS A 457 3.89 4.45 -29.00
C HIS A 457 4.98 5.06 -28.12
N ARG A 458 6.04 4.29 -27.83
CA ARG A 458 7.16 4.68 -26.96
C ARG A 458 6.65 5.19 -25.61
N LEU A 459 5.94 4.33 -24.89
CA LEU A 459 5.39 4.63 -23.56
C LEU A 459 6.32 4.21 -22.42
N HIS A 460 7.38 3.45 -22.73
CA HIS A 460 8.30 2.88 -21.76
C HIS A 460 9.07 3.96 -20.99
N PHE A 461 9.57 3.57 -19.82
CA PHE A 461 10.58 4.31 -19.07
C PHE A 461 11.93 4.27 -19.80
N ASP A 462 12.50 5.44 -20.05
CA ASP A 462 13.81 5.62 -20.69
C ASP A 462 14.88 5.83 -19.60
N SER A 463 15.81 4.87 -19.49
CA SER A 463 16.90 4.91 -18.52
C SER A 463 17.92 6.05 -18.73
N GLY A 464 18.03 6.59 -19.96
CA GLY A 464 18.92 7.69 -20.27
C GLY A 464 18.39 9.04 -19.80
N THR A 465 17.09 9.28 -19.98
CA THR A 465 16.42 10.50 -19.47
C THR A 465 15.91 10.34 -18.03
N GLU A 466 15.78 9.10 -17.56
CA GLU A 466 15.14 8.72 -16.30
C GLU A 466 13.68 9.24 -16.22
N THR A 467 12.95 9.18 -17.34
CA THR A 467 11.55 9.59 -17.47
C THR A 467 10.74 8.58 -18.28
N GLY A 468 9.42 8.64 -18.20
CA GLY A 468 8.50 7.73 -18.91
C GLY A 468 7.66 6.90 -17.94
N THR A 469 7.01 5.85 -18.43
CA THR A 469 6.07 5.05 -17.62
C THR A 469 6.59 3.66 -17.33
N VAL A 470 6.49 3.27 -16.06
CA VAL A 470 6.67 1.88 -15.60
C VAL A 470 5.30 1.27 -15.33
N PHE A 471 5.05 0.08 -15.86
CA PHE A 471 3.77 -0.63 -15.78
C PHE A 471 3.82 -1.78 -14.77
N HIS A 472 2.70 -2.02 -14.09
CA HIS A 472 2.52 -3.08 -13.11
C HIS A 472 1.06 -3.54 -13.10
N LEU A 473 0.75 -4.63 -12.37
CA LEU A 473 -0.57 -5.26 -12.43
C LEU A 473 -0.99 -5.58 -13.88
N MET A 474 -0.04 -6.01 -14.71
CA MET A 474 -0.30 -6.28 -16.13
C MET A 474 -1.18 -7.52 -16.30
N GLY A 475 -1.15 -8.46 -15.35
CA GLY A 475 -2.07 -9.60 -15.34
C GLY A 475 -3.54 -9.20 -15.19
N CYS A 476 -3.85 -8.06 -14.58
CA CYS A 476 -5.22 -7.56 -14.44
C CYS A 476 -5.86 -7.12 -15.77
N LEU A 477 -5.04 -6.82 -16.79
CA LEU A 477 -5.49 -6.05 -17.94
C LEU A 477 -6.57 -6.79 -18.73
N SER A 478 -6.34 -8.05 -19.09
CA SER A 478 -7.23 -8.80 -19.96
C SER A 478 -8.61 -9.01 -19.32
N GLN A 479 -8.67 -9.43 -18.06
CA GLN A 479 -9.94 -9.77 -17.40
C GLN A 479 -10.69 -8.54 -16.87
N PHE A 480 -9.96 -7.58 -16.28
CA PHE A 480 -10.59 -6.48 -15.53
C PHE A 480 -10.49 -5.14 -16.25
N GLY A 481 -9.73 -5.06 -17.35
CA GLY A 481 -9.43 -3.79 -18.02
C GLY A 481 -8.66 -2.84 -17.11
N LYS A 482 -7.91 -3.39 -16.16
CA LYS A 482 -7.24 -2.67 -15.08
C LYS A 482 -5.73 -2.77 -15.23
N LEU A 483 -5.05 -1.64 -15.10
CA LEU A 483 -3.61 -1.52 -15.23
C LEU A 483 -3.04 -0.62 -14.14
N GLY A 484 -1.89 -1.01 -13.62
CA GLY A 484 -1.08 -0.17 -12.77
C GLY A 484 0.00 0.54 -13.58
N LEU A 485 0.28 1.80 -13.24
CA LEU A 485 1.40 2.54 -13.81
C LEU A 485 2.00 3.57 -12.85
N THR A 486 3.28 3.88 -13.06
CA THR A 486 4.02 5.01 -12.48
C THR A 486 4.65 5.83 -13.59
N SER A 487 4.12 7.02 -13.85
CA SER A 487 4.60 7.96 -14.88
C SER A 487 5.53 9.00 -14.27
N ILE A 488 6.83 8.92 -14.62
CA ILE A 488 7.92 9.70 -14.02
C ILE A 488 8.35 10.83 -14.96
N GLY A 489 8.47 12.05 -14.44
CA GLY A 489 8.97 13.23 -15.15
C GLY A 489 9.89 14.12 -14.32
N ASP A 490 10.50 15.12 -14.95
CA ASP A 490 11.38 16.13 -14.33
C ASP A 490 10.60 17.33 -13.75
N SER A 491 9.29 17.37 -13.95
CA SER A 491 8.38 18.37 -13.37
C SER A 491 7.00 17.74 -13.11
N PRO A 492 6.16 18.36 -12.24
CA PRO A 492 4.78 17.91 -12.04
C PRO A 492 3.99 17.84 -13.36
N GLN A 493 4.12 18.87 -14.20
CA GLN A 493 3.43 18.94 -15.49
C GLN A 493 3.87 17.82 -16.43
N GLN A 494 5.18 17.57 -16.53
CA GLN A 494 5.67 16.50 -17.41
C GLN A 494 5.20 15.11 -16.94
N ALA A 495 5.20 14.85 -15.63
CA ALA A 495 4.68 13.59 -15.10
C ALA A 495 3.19 13.40 -15.44
N GLN A 496 2.41 14.48 -15.34
CA GLN A 496 0.99 14.50 -15.73
C GLN A 496 0.80 14.28 -17.24
N ASP A 497 1.63 14.91 -18.08
CA ASP A 497 1.56 14.76 -19.53
C ASP A 497 1.91 13.34 -19.98
N ILE A 498 2.92 12.71 -19.35
CA ILE A 498 3.28 11.32 -19.58
C ILE A 498 2.12 10.39 -19.20
N TYR A 499 1.50 10.61 -18.04
CA TYR A 499 0.30 9.87 -17.62
C TYR A 499 -0.84 10.01 -18.63
N ASN A 500 -1.15 11.25 -19.02
CA ASN A 500 -2.22 11.56 -19.97
C ASN A 500 -1.97 10.91 -21.34
N LYS A 501 -0.71 10.86 -21.80
CA LYS A 501 -0.32 10.18 -23.03
C LYS A 501 -0.66 8.69 -22.98
N VAL A 502 -0.35 8.00 -21.88
CA VAL A 502 -0.67 6.57 -21.73
C VAL A 502 -2.18 6.33 -21.80
N VAL A 503 -2.97 7.12 -21.05
CA VAL A 503 -4.44 7.01 -21.07
C VAL A 503 -5.00 7.24 -22.47
N LYS A 504 -4.51 8.28 -23.16
CA LYS A 504 -4.93 8.61 -24.53
C LYS A 504 -4.64 7.47 -25.50
N VAL A 505 -3.42 6.92 -25.47
CA VAL A 505 -3.02 5.82 -26.37
C VAL A 505 -3.85 4.57 -26.11
N LEU A 506 -4.02 4.16 -24.84
CA LEU A 506 -4.87 3.00 -24.52
C LEU A 506 -6.32 3.23 -24.96
N ASP A 507 -6.84 4.44 -24.82
CA ASP A 507 -8.19 4.79 -25.31
C ASP A 507 -8.31 4.77 -26.83
N GLU A 508 -7.22 5.01 -27.57
CA GLU A 508 -7.18 4.98 -29.03
C GLU A 508 -7.05 3.54 -29.56
N GLU A 509 -6.13 2.75 -29.00
CA GLU A 509 -5.92 1.33 -29.34
C GLU A 509 -7.16 0.47 -29.09
N THR A 510 -8.01 0.85 -28.12
CA THR A 510 -9.22 0.11 -27.74
C THR A 510 -10.53 0.70 -28.28
N ARG A 511 -10.48 1.58 -29.29
CA ARG A 511 -11.70 2.05 -29.95
C ARG A 511 -12.33 0.92 -30.76
N SER A 512 -13.63 0.72 -30.58
CA SER A 512 -14.45 -0.28 -31.29
C SER A 512 -14.42 -0.17 -32.83
N GLU A 513 -13.91 0.95 -33.36
CA GLU A 513 -13.80 1.23 -34.80
C GLU A 513 -12.41 0.98 -35.38
N ASN A 514 -11.42 0.53 -34.58
CA ASN A 514 -10.12 0.10 -35.10
C ASN A 514 -10.28 -1.22 -35.89
N ARG A 515 -10.68 -1.10 -37.16
CA ARG A 515 -10.72 -2.20 -38.14
C ARG A 515 -9.34 -2.56 -38.68
N ASP A 516 -8.31 -1.77 -38.36
CA ASP A 516 -6.90 -2.05 -38.67
C ASP A 516 -6.19 -2.72 -37.49
N LEU A 517 -6.65 -3.92 -37.12
CA LEU A 517 -5.83 -4.85 -36.33
C LEU A 517 -4.61 -5.38 -37.14
N SER A 518 -4.53 -5.00 -38.43
CA SER A 518 -3.46 -5.32 -39.38
C SER A 518 -2.10 -4.71 -39.02
N ALA A 519 -2.05 -3.71 -38.14
CA ALA A 519 -0.81 -3.07 -37.69
C ALA A 519 -0.10 -3.85 -36.54
N ILE A 520 -0.79 -4.81 -35.93
CA ILE A 520 -0.17 -5.77 -35.00
C ILE A 520 0.51 -6.81 -35.88
N SER A 521 1.81 -6.63 -36.05
CA SER A 521 2.75 -7.40 -36.87
C SER A 521 2.20 -8.69 -37.51
N ASP A 522 2.33 -8.78 -38.83
CA ASP A 522 2.31 -10.05 -39.59
C ASP A 522 3.50 -10.95 -39.18
N TYR A 523 3.69 -11.24 -37.89
CA TYR A 523 4.62 -12.28 -37.46
C TYR A 523 3.96 -13.62 -37.75
N SER A 524 4.36 -14.22 -38.87
CA SER A 524 4.24 -15.67 -39.04
C SER A 524 4.76 -16.36 -37.78
N PHE A 525 3.93 -17.16 -37.12
CA PHE A 525 4.36 -18.00 -36.02
C PHE A 525 5.62 -18.77 -36.43
N PRO A 526 6.70 -18.75 -35.62
CA PRO A 526 7.74 -19.74 -35.78
C PRO A 526 7.09 -21.11 -35.59
N VAL A 527 6.90 -21.83 -36.70
CA VAL A 527 6.53 -23.24 -36.64
C VAL A 527 7.70 -23.97 -36.01
N ALA A 528 7.54 -24.33 -34.73
CA ALA A 528 8.46 -25.05 -33.88
C ALA A 528 9.79 -24.34 -33.54
N TRP A 529 9.91 -23.92 -32.29
CA TRP A 529 11.16 -24.13 -31.56
C TRP A 529 10.94 -25.35 -30.67
N ASP A 530 11.09 -26.53 -31.26
CA ASP A 530 11.65 -27.63 -30.49
C ASP A 530 13.07 -27.19 -30.12
N GLU A 531 13.38 -27.11 -28.82
CA GLU A 531 14.59 -27.72 -28.26
C GLU A 531 14.82 -27.38 -26.77
N TYR A 532 15.35 -28.40 -26.07
CA TYR A 532 16.00 -28.49 -24.75
C TYR A 532 15.08 -28.73 -23.53
N SER A 533 15.11 -29.92 -22.88
CA SER A 533 16.25 -30.64 -22.23
C SER A 533 17.01 -29.82 -21.21
#